data_AF-A0A1H2UM87-F1
#
_entry.id   AF-A0A1H2UM87-F1
#
_cell.length_a   1.000
_cell.length_b   1.000
_cell.length_c   1.000
_cell.angle_alpha   90.00
_cell.angle_beta   90.00
_cell.angle_gamma   90.00
#
_symmetry.space_group_name_H-M   'P 1'
#
loop_
_entity.id
_entity.type
_entity.pdbx_description
1 polymer ?
#
loop_
_entity_poly.entity_id
_entity_poly.type
_entity_poly.pdbx_seq_one_letter_code
_entity_poly.pdbx_strand_id
1 'polypeptide(L)'
;MRYLLGALALAASIPVQAAIPATPVMTLYKFNGPMEVPYYNADSFARSGAKSPAGTLTQGTSVIPCLMIRNGKPLTDGSGTPFVGFEVVVDPRKAGRSDTERFRSAVAARKSMKVQNHHCPSSVKNVINVRELYALEKAPFFDPPSSGRAGNPGGTSELDRIVRSFHASSQCESANRNLTGRRAALDRAWGDFIRGNGRLGSEATLARAKHLDYVMRTAIYEGHLERGCNAYGACERNIIVLSIRNRAVGQCQGRQGCDFPGDFQGVSSSVSQYNIWDEYLTQISGLTACYLRPDLADNDRYAKLQAMYTQSVGDAERILFGSERDLQSVFPDNRLADLTSMRHYYHAPAMGKCFPTHDRVEYMTGAVARNGDDFALIANTRIKVGAASGDGYRFEEFRFEETPERDIVRTENNFPGFIVDGRKVSLREPKSCPPYGIPSGCRSGNVGRYRTTPSWLSSGRPVEIVCSIQDRGESCRGSATTRTAAVGGVCDKEMRPVAGVN
;
A
#
# COMPACT_ATOMS: atom_id res chain seq x y z
N MET A 1 33.62 50.75 51.40
CA MET A 1 32.21 50.71 50.94
C MET A 1 32.27 50.39 49.45
N ARG A 2 32.12 49.12 49.03
CA ARG A 2 30.85 48.42 48.76
C ARG A 2 29.95 49.25 47.83
N TYR A 3 29.44 48.59 46.78
CA TYR A 3 28.57 49.09 45.70
C TYR A 3 29.28 49.63 44.46
N LEU A 4 29.60 48.73 43.50
CA LEU A 4 29.47 48.94 42.04
C LEU A 4 30.07 47.75 41.27
N LEU A 5 29.60 46.54 41.54
CA LEU A 5 29.86 45.34 40.74
C LEU A 5 28.60 44.47 40.84
N GLY A 6 27.59 44.81 40.05
CA GLY A 6 26.28 44.16 40.14
C GLY A 6 25.33 44.64 39.06
N ALA A 7 25.78 44.66 37.81
CA ALA A 7 24.91 44.97 36.67
C ALA A 7 25.51 44.42 35.37
N LEU A 8 25.62 43.09 35.21
CA LEU A 8 25.82 42.42 33.91
C LEU A 8 25.77 40.89 34.10
N ALA A 9 24.61 40.36 34.52
CA ALA A 9 24.30 38.93 34.42
C ALA A 9 22.78 38.66 34.44
N LEU A 10 22.00 39.43 33.69
CA LEU A 10 20.75 38.90 33.12
C LEU A 10 21.04 38.55 31.67
N ALA A 11 21.75 37.43 31.49
CA ALA A 11 21.65 36.70 30.24
C ALA A 11 20.18 36.26 30.14
N ALA A 12 19.44 36.92 29.27
CA ALA A 12 18.11 36.47 28.88
C ALA A 12 18.24 35.02 28.39
N SER A 13 17.88 34.07 29.24
CA SER A 13 17.52 32.73 28.81
C SER A 13 16.24 32.89 27.99
N ILE A 14 16.39 33.22 26.71
CA ILE A 14 15.32 33.11 25.73
C ILE A 14 14.92 31.63 25.81
N PRO A 15 13.70 31.29 26.26
CA PRO A 15 13.25 29.92 26.18
C PRO A 15 13.32 29.57 24.69
N VAL A 16 14.20 28.62 24.34
CA VAL A 16 14.15 27.99 23.03
C VAL A 16 12.77 27.37 22.97
N GLN A 17 11.84 28.06 22.30
CA GLN A 17 10.47 27.63 22.17
C GLN A 17 10.54 26.26 21.48
N ALA A 18 10.19 25.20 22.21
CA ALA A 18 10.41 23.84 21.77
C ALA A 18 9.52 23.58 20.54
N ALA A 19 10.11 23.73 19.35
CA ALA A 19 9.42 23.60 18.09
C ALA A 19 9.48 22.13 17.64
N ILE A 20 8.34 21.43 17.72
CA ILE A 20 8.19 20.04 17.30
C ILE A 20 7.68 19.95 15.85
N PRO A 21 7.96 18.87 15.09
CA PRO A 21 7.35 18.66 13.77
C PRO A 21 5.83 18.67 13.86
N ALA A 22 5.15 19.38 12.96
CA ALA A 22 3.71 19.38 12.90
C ALA A 22 3.16 17.98 12.55
N THR A 23 1.92 17.66 12.96
CA THR A 23 1.27 16.40 12.56
C THR A 23 1.23 16.25 11.04
N PRO A 24 1.55 15.08 10.48
CA PRO A 24 1.50 14.89 9.03
C PRO A 24 0.04 14.86 8.54
N VAL A 25 -0.16 14.97 7.23
CA VAL A 25 -1.40 14.52 6.62
C VAL A 25 -1.48 13.00 6.82
N MET A 26 -2.61 12.54 7.35
CA MET A 26 -2.90 11.12 7.57
C MET A 26 -4.14 10.72 6.79
N THR A 27 -4.23 9.47 6.40
CA THR A 27 -5.34 8.92 5.63
C THR A 27 -6.10 7.92 6.45
N LEU A 28 -7.43 8.00 6.43
CA LEU A 28 -8.29 6.95 6.95
C LEU A 28 -8.07 5.69 6.14
N TYR A 29 -7.51 4.65 6.77
CA TYR A 29 -7.20 3.41 6.06
C TYR A 29 -7.31 2.21 6.98
N LYS A 30 -8.01 1.18 6.49
CA LYS A 30 -7.95 -0.17 7.03
C LYS A 30 -8.09 -1.15 5.87
N PHE A 31 -7.08 -2.00 5.68
CA PHE A 31 -7.12 -3.04 4.65
C PHE A 31 -8.38 -3.91 4.83
N ASN A 32 -9.17 -4.04 3.76
CA ASN A 32 -10.47 -4.73 3.77
C ASN A 32 -11.41 -4.26 4.90
N GLY A 33 -11.30 -2.99 5.30
CA GLY A 33 -12.12 -2.37 6.34
C GLY A 33 -13.47 -1.87 5.81
N PRO A 34 -14.36 -1.43 6.71
CA PRO A 34 -15.61 -0.82 6.31
C PRO A 34 -15.36 0.48 5.54
N MET A 35 -16.21 0.75 4.55
CA MET A 35 -16.15 1.95 3.72
C MET A 35 -16.33 3.22 4.53
N GLU A 36 -17.21 3.21 5.52
CA GLU A 36 -17.54 4.35 6.38
C GLU A 36 -16.98 4.12 7.80
N VAL A 37 -16.24 5.10 8.29
CA VAL A 37 -15.60 5.09 9.61
C VAL A 37 -16.23 6.19 10.47
N PRO A 38 -16.77 5.86 11.65
CA PRO A 38 -17.46 6.83 12.48
C PRO A 38 -16.50 7.84 13.11
N TYR A 39 -16.97 9.08 13.22
CA TYR A 39 -16.41 10.11 14.11
C TYR A 39 -17.46 10.57 15.11
N TYR A 40 -17.01 11.24 16.17
CA TYR A 40 -17.83 11.60 17.32
C TYR A 40 -17.71 13.09 17.61
N ASN A 41 -18.76 13.69 18.14
CA ASN A 41 -18.64 15.02 18.74
C ASN A 41 -17.76 14.92 19.99
N ALA A 42 -16.81 15.83 20.17
CA ALA A 42 -15.82 15.79 21.24
C ALA A 42 -16.44 15.83 22.64
N ASP A 43 -17.46 16.67 22.86
CA ASP A 43 -18.06 16.88 24.18
C ASP A 43 -19.00 15.71 24.54
N SER A 44 -19.70 15.16 23.55
CA SER A 44 -20.44 13.91 23.74
C SER A 44 -19.50 12.73 24.00
N PHE A 45 -18.40 12.61 23.23
CA PHE A 45 -17.39 11.57 23.43
C PHE A 45 -16.75 11.65 24.82
N ALA A 46 -16.41 12.85 25.30
CA ALA A 46 -15.83 13.04 26.63
C ALA A 46 -16.77 12.56 27.76
N ARG A 47 -18.08 12.65 27.57
CA ARG A 47 -19.09 12.24 28.56
C ARG A 47 -19.42 10.75 28.50
N SER A 48 -19.53 10.18 27.31
CA SER A 48 -20.13 8.85 27.12
C SER A 48 -19.29 7.88 26.26
N GLY A 49 -18.14 8.32 25.77
CA GLY A 49 -17.26 7.55 24.89
C GLY A 49 -17.83 7.39 23.47
N ALA A 50 -17.34 6.36 22.76
CA ALA A 50 -17.68 6.06 21.37
C ALA A 50 -19.08 5.43 21.17
N LYS A 51 -20.13 5.94 21.84
CA LYS A 51 -21.48 5.35 21.83
C LYS A 51 -22.39 5.85 20.70
N SER A 52 -22.32 7.14 20.38
CA SER A 52 -23.22 7.78 19.42
C SER A 52 -22.39 8.58 18.41
N PRO A 53 -22.13 8.02 17.22
CA PRO A 53 -21.43 8.72 16.15
C PRO A 53 -22.12 10.03 15.79
N ALA A 54 -21.33 11.07 15.52
CA ALA A 54 -21.83 12.33 14.97
C ALA A 54 -21.91 12.29 13.44
N GLY A 55 -21.19 11.37 12.80
CA GLY A 55 -21.19 11.12 11.37
C GLY A 55 -20.10 10.13 10.98
N THR A 56 -19.80 10.05 9.68
CA THR A 56 -18.77 9.15 9.13
C THR A 56 -17.85 9.85 8.13
N LEU A 57 -16.63 9.35 8.04
CA LEU A 57 -15.68 9.63 6.96
C LEU A 57 -15.49 8.37 6.13
N THR A 58 -15.23 8.53 4.84
CA THR A 58 -15.04 7.42 3.92
C THR A 58 -13.58 6.95 3.90
N GLN A 59 -13.31 5.65 3.70
CA GLN A 59 -11.96 5.11 3.46
C GLN A 59 -11.23 5.91 2.39
N GLY A 60 -9.98 6.28 2.68
CA GLY A 60 -9.15 7.16 1.86
C GLY A 60 -9.29 8.65 2.15
N THR A 61 -10.18 9.06 3.06
CA THR A 61 -10.25 10.47 3.49
C THR A 61 -8.92 10.89 4.11
N SER A 62 -8.34 11.95 3.55
CA SER A 62 -7.07 12.51 4.01
C SER A 62 -7.35 13.67 4.96
N VAL A 63 -6.72 13.66 6.13
CA VAL A 63 -6.96 14.61 7.22
C VAL A 63 -5.66 15.11 7.82
N ILE A 64 -5.68 16.28 8.45
CA ILE A 64 -4.63 16.75 9.36
C ILE A 64 -5.16 16.60 10.79
N PRO A 65 -4.61 15.69 11.60
CA PRO A 65 -5.09 15.46 12.96
C PRO A 65 -4.53 16.47 13.95
N CYS A 66 -5.27 16.69 15.03
CA CYS A 66 -4.88 17.50 16.19
C CYS A 66 -5.39 16.86 17.49
N LEU A 67 -4.79 17.19 18.62
CA LEU A 67 -5.19 16.72 19.94
C LEU A 67 -6.28 17.63 20.52
N MET A 68 -7.45 17.04 20.76
CA MET A 68 -8.54 17.73 21.44
C MET A 68 -8.23 17.82 22.94
N ILE A 69 -8.04 19.04 23.44
CA ILE A 69 -7.76 19.29 24.87
C ILE A 69 -9.06 19.65 25.60
N ARG A 70 -9.32 18.99 26.71
CA ARG A 70 -10.43 19.26 27.64
C ARG A 70 -9.91 19.20 29.07
N ASN A 71 -10.19 20.23 29.86
CA ASN A 71 -9.72 20.33 31.25
C ASN A 71 -8.20 20.08 31.40
N GLY A 72 -7.41 20.68 30.50
CA GLY A 72 -5.96 20.54 30.46
C GLY A 72 -5.44 19.16 30.02
N LYS A 73 -6.29 18.26 29.52
CA LYS A 73 -5.89 16.90 29.12
C LYS A 73 -6.37 16.54 27.71
N PRO A 74 -5.58 15.77 26.93
CA PRO A 74 -6.04 15.21 25.67
C PRO A 74 -7.15 14.17 25.86
N LEU A 75 -8.13 14.15 24.94
CA LEU A 75 -9.14 13.10 24.90
C LEU A 75 -8.51 11.76 24.50
N THR A 76 -8.51 10.80 25.44
CA THR A 76 -8.00 9.44 25.23
C THR A 76 -8.99 8.40 25.74
N ASP A 77 -8.91 7.17 25.23
CA ASP A 77 -9.58 6.02 25.84
C ASP A 77 -8.86 5.54 27.12
N GLY A 78 -9.42 4.52 27.79
CA GLY A 78 -8.83 3.97 29.02
C GLY A 78 -7.41 3.40 28.84
N SER A 79 -7.04 3.02 27.61
CA SER A 79 -5.69 2.54 27.26
C SER A 79 -4.72 3.66 26.84
N GLY A 80 -5.14 4.92 26.94
CA GLY A 80 -4.35 6.08 26.52
C GLY A 80 -4.33 6.33 25.01
N THR A 81 -5.20 5.67 24.24
CA THR A 81 -5.26 5.89 22.78
C THR A 81 -6.00 7.19 22.50
N PRO A 82 -5.41 8.14 21.76
CA PRO A 82 -6.05 9.43 21.53
C PRO A 82 -7.19 9.36 20.52
N PHE A 83 -8.24 10.10 20.81
CA PHE A 83 -9.28 10.48 19.87
C PHE A 83 -8.98 11.89 19.38
N VAL A 84 -8.51 11.99 18.14
CA VAL A 84 -7.94 13.21 17.58
C VAL A 84 -9.02 14.01 16.86
N GLY A 85 -8.98 15.33 17.00
CA GLY A 85 -9.69 16.21 16.08
C GLY A 85 -9.04 16.20 14.70
N PHE A 86 -9.74 16.69 13.68
CA PHE A 86 -9.26 16.62 12.32
C PHE A 86 -9.77 17.77 11.44
N GLU A 87 -8.92 18.16 10.49
CA GLU A 87 -9.29 18.95 9.31
C GLU A 87 -9.27 18.03 8.08
N VAL A 88 -10.30 18.08 7.24
CA VAL A 88 -10.35 17.27 6.00
C VAL A 88 -9.59 17.97 4.87
N VAL A 89 -8.55 17.32 4.37
CA VAL A 89 -7.78 17.76 3.19
C VAL A 89 -8.45 17.26 1.91
N VAL A 90 -8.79 15.97 1.84
CA VAL A 90 -9.46 15.36 0.68
C VAL A 90 -10.54 14.40 1.16
N ASP A 91 -11.76 14.55 0.64
CA ASP A 91 -12.88 13.60 0.79
C ASP A 91 -13.06 12.84 -0.54
N PRO A 92 -12.74 11.53 -0.60
CA PRO A 92 -12.84 10.71 -1.81
C PRO A 92 -14.22 10.72 -2.47
N ARG A 93 -15.30 11.00 -1.73
CA ARG A 93 -16.67 11.06 -2.29
C ARG A 93 -16.89 12.25 -3.21
N LYS A 94 -16.11 13.31 -3.02
CA LYS A 94 -16.24 14.59 -3.74
C LYS A 94 -15.01 14.95 -4.54
N ALA A 95 -13.93 14.21 -4.35
CA ALA A 95 -12.64 14.55 -4.89
C ALA A 95 -12.61 14.40 -6.42
N GLY A 96 -12.01 15.38 -7.06
CA GLY A 96 -11.70 15.42 -8.47
C GLY A 96 -10.20 15.53 -8.72
N ARG A 97 -9.83 15.73 -9.98
CA ARG A 97 -8.43 15.77 -10.45
C ARG A 97 -7.58 16.81 -9.71
N SER A 98 -8.16 17.96 -9.37
CA SER A 98 -7.46 19.04 -8.66
C SER A 98 -7.10 18.67 -7.22
N ASP A 99 -7.79 17.70 -6.61
CA ASP A 99 -7.50 17.26 -5.25
C ASP A 99 -6.18 16.50 -5.13
N THR A 100 -5.64 15.98 -6.24
CA THR A 100 -4.29 15.40 -6.28
C THR A 100 -3.23 16.43 -5.88
N GLU A 101 -3.27 17.63 -6.47
CA GLU A 101 -2.32 18.70 -6.17
C GLU A 101 -2.60 19.35 -4.81
N ARG A 102 -3.87 19.45 -4.41
CA ARG A 102 -4.25 19.89 -3.06
C ARG A 102 -3.63 18.99 -1.99
N PHE A 103 -3.73 17.67 -2.16
CA PHE A 103 -3.12 16.69 -1.25
C PHE A 103 -1.60 16.86 -1.20
N ARG A 104 -0.93 16.91 -2.36
CA ARG A 104 0.53 17.06 -2.45
C ARG A 104 1.02 18.33 -1.76
N SER A 105 0.32 19.44 -1.99
CA SER A 105 0.62 20.73 -1.38
C SER A 105 0.47 20.69 0.13
N ALA A 106 -0.61 20.06 0.64
CA ALA A 106 -0.82 19.89 2.07
C ALA A 106 0.28 19.02 2.71
N VAL A 107 0.66 17.89 2.10
CA VAL A 107 1.76 17.04 2.58
C VAL A 107 3.08 17.83 2.63
N ALA A 108 3.42 18.53 1.56
CA ALA A 108 4.65 19.33 1.50
C ALA A 108 4.68 20.43 2.56
N ALA A 109 3.57 21.15 2.74
CA ALA A 109 3.44 22.19 3.77
C ALA A 109 3.60 21.65 5.19
N ARG A 110 3.05 20.46 5.48
CA ARG A 110 3.17 19.84 6.82
C ARG A 110 4.59 19.35 7.11
N LYS A 111 5.32 18.83 6.11
CA LYS A 111 6.69 18.32 6.29
C LYS A 111 7.69 19.38 6.76
N SER A 112 7.56 20.61 6.30
CA SER A 112 8.46 21.71 6.67
C SER A 112 8.01 22.47 7.93
N MET A 113 6.80 22.20 8.43
CA MET A 113 6.20 22.96 9.50
C MET A 113 6.67 22.48 10.87
N LYS A 114 7.04 23.44 11.72
CA LYS A 114 7.26 23.25 13.15
C LYS A 114 6.19 23.99 13.95
N VAL A 115 5.74 23.41 15.05
CA VAL A 115 4.70 23.95 15.94
C VAL A 115 5.11 23.77 17.39
N GLN A 116 4.47 24.49 18.30
CA GLN A 116 4.71 24.32 19.73
C GLN A 116 4.06 23.03 20.27
N ASN A 117 2.83 22.77 19.84
CA ASN A 117 2.04 21.62 20.25
C ASN A 117 1.11 21.17 19.12
N HIS A 118 0.44 20.04 19.30
CA HIS A 118 -0.51 19.50 18.34
C HIS A 118 -1.96 19.79 18.72
N HIS A 119 -2.24 20.83 19.53
CA HIS A 119 -3.59 21.09 20.01
C HIS A 119 -4.53 21.48 18.86
N CYS A 120 -5.80 21.09 18.99
CA CYS A 120 -6.82 21.53 18.06
C CYS A 120 -7.16 23.01 18.22
N PRO A 121 -7.43 23.74 17.12
CA PRO A 121 -8.07 25.05 17.22
C PRO A 121 -9.50 24.90 17.75
N SER A 122 -10.04 25.98 18.32
CA SER A 122 -11.36 26.01 18.96
C SER A 122 -12.54 25.69 18.02
N SER A 123 -12.33 25.82 16.71
CA SER A 123 -13.32 25.49 15.68
C SER A 123 -13.56 23.98 15.51
N VAL A 124 -12.62 23.13 15.93
CA VAL A 124 -12.74 21.67 15.78
C VAL A 124 -13.66 21.12 16.87
N LYS A 125 -14.73 20.44 16.43
CA LYS A 125 -15.76 19.87 17.32
C LYS A 125 -15.85 18.35 17.30
N ASN A 126 -15.23 17.72 16.30
CA ASN A 126 -15.35 16.29 16.07
C ASN A 126 -14.01 15.60 16.31
N VAL A 127 -14.06 14.34 16.76
CA VAL A 127 -12.91 13.49 17.01
C VAL A 127 -13.08 12.11 16.39
N ILE A 128 -11.96 11.50 16.00
CA ILE A 128 -11.89 10.15 15.45
C ILE A 128 -10.77 9.36 16.16
N ASN A 129 -10.92 8.04 16.23
CA ASN A 129 -9.88 7.17 16.77
C ASN A 129 -8.63 7.23 15.87
N VAL A 130 -7.49 7.61 16.44
CA VAL A 130 -6.23 7.73 15.69
C VAL A 130 -5.80 6.41 15.03
N ARG A 131 -6.24 5.26 15.55
CA ARG A 131 -5.90 3.94 15.00
C ARG A 131 -6.47 3.69 13.60
N GLU A 132 -7.44 4.50 13.19
CA GLU A 132 -8.01 4.45 11.84
C GLU A 132 -7.20 5.31 10.84
N LEU A 133 -6.23 6.10 11.33
CA LEU A 133 -5.43 7.02 10.53
C LEU A 133 -4.04 6.44 10.29
N TYR A 134 -3.52 6.56 9.07
CA TYR A 134 -2.16 6.15 8.69
C TYR A 134 -1.44 7.31 8.00
N ALA A 135 -0.15 7.49 8.27
CA ALA A 135 0.67 8.51 7.62
C ALA A 135 1.08 8.03 6.21
N LEU A 136 0.13 8.08 5.27
CA LEU A 136 0.32 7.65 3.88
C LEU A 136 0.46 8.89 3.00
N GLU A 137 1.54 8.95 2.23
CA GLU A 137 1.85 10.10 1.36
C GLU A 137 1.41 9.89 -0.09
N LYS A 138 0.54 8.90 -0.33
CA LYS A 138 0.05 8.56 -1.67
C LYS A 138 -1.19 9.41 -1.99
N ALA A 139 -1.04 10.30 -2.97
CA ALA A 139 -2.13 11.15 -3.44
C ALA A 139 -3.21 10.34 -4.16
N PRO A 140 -4.47 10.82 -4.18
CA PRO A 140 -5.49 10.28 -5.07
C PRO A 140 -5.03 10.27 -6.52
N PHE A 141 -5.44 9.24 -7.26
CA PHE A 141 -5.02 9.05 -8.64
C PHE A 141 -6.19 9.18 -9.62
N PHE A 142 -5.96 9.95 -10.70
CA PHE A 142 -6.87 10.11 -11.82
C PHE A 142 -6.11 9.99 -13.14
N ASP A 143 -6.62 9.18 -14.08
CA ASP A 143 -6.08 9.08 -15.44
C ASP A 143 -6.17 10.41 -16.16
N PRO A 144 -5.18 10.89 -16.93
CA PRO A 144 -5.33 12.10 -17.75
C PRO A 144 -6.64 12.11 -18.57
N PRO A 145 -7.25 13.29 -18.79
CA PRO A 145 -8.43 13.39 -19.65
C PRO A 145 -8.18 12.75 -21.02
N SER A 146 -9.23 12.22 -21.64
CA SER A 146 -9.14 11.77 -23.03
C SER A 146 -8.72 12.91 -23.93
N SER A 147 -7.70 12.69 -24.77
CA SER A 147 -7.34 13.66 -25.81
C SER A 147 -8.32 13.64 -26.99
N GLY A 148 -9.30 12.73 -26.99
CA GLY A 148 -10.24 12.52 -28.09
C GLY A 148 -9.62 11.96 -29.37
N ARG A 149 -8.31 11.66 -29.38
CA ARG A 149 -7.63 11.08 -30.55
C ARG A 149 -8.01 9.60 -30.64
N ALA A 150 -8.77 9.26 -31.66
CA ALA A 150 -9.03 7.87 -32.02
C ALA A 150 -7.73 7.26 -32.56
N GLY A 151 -7.14 6.34 -31.79
CA GLY A 151 -6.06 5.46 -32.24
C GLY A 151 -6.59 4.06 -32.48
N ASN A 152 -6.03 3.32 -33.44
CA ASN A 152 -6.25 1.88 -33.50
C ASN A 152 -5.55 1.26 -32.29
N PRO A 153 -6.26 0.58 -31.37
CA PRO A 153 -5.65 0.02 -30.17
C PRO A 153 -4.58 -1.03 -30.49
N GLY A 154 -4.66 -1.65 -31.67
CA GLY A 154 -3.80 -2.77 -32.06
C GLY A 154 -4.09 -4.02 -31.23
N GLY A 155 -3.17 -4.97 -31.26
CA GLY A 155 -3.20 -6.17 -30.42
C GLY A 155 -2.62 -7.40 -31.13
N THR A 156 -1.90 -8.22 -30.37
CA THR A 156 -1.16 -9.38 -30.90
C THR A 156 -2.01 -10.65 -31.03
N SER A 157 -3.05 -10.78 -30.19
CA SER A 157 -4.02 -11.87 -30.19
C SER A 157 -5.46 -11.33 -30.32
N GLU A 158 -6.45 -12.23 -30.42
CA GLU A 158 -7.86 -11.84 -30.37
C GLU A 158 -8.25 -11.23 -29.01
N LEU A 159 -7.84 -11.85 -27.90
CA LEU A 159 -8.15 -11.37 -26.56
C LEU A 159 -7.50 -10.00 -26.29
N ASP A 160 -6.23 -9.84 -26.69
CA ASP A 160 -5.49 -8.58 -26.55
C ASP A 160 -6.18 -7.44 -27.31
N ARG A 161 -6.64 -7.68 -28.54
CA ARG A 161 -7.40 -6.68 -29.31
C ARG A 161 -8.68 -6.26 -28.59
N ILE A 162 -9.40 -7.20 -27.96
CA ILE A 162 -10.63 -6.88 -27.22
C ILE A 162 -10.30 -6.06 -25.95
N VAL A 163 -9.27 -6.45 -25.18
CA VAL A 163 -8.83 -5.72 -23.99
C VAL A 163 -8.45 -4.28 -24.34
N ARG A 164 -7.62 -4.09 -25.36
CA ARG A 164 -7.23 -2.74 -25.81
C ARG A 164 -8.43 -1.94 -26.32
N SER A 165 -9.39 -2.58 -26.99
CA SER A 165 -10.65 -1.94 -27.39
C SER A 165 -11.48 -1.47 -26.19
N PHE A 166 -11.55 -2.27 -25.12
CA PHE A 166 -12.19 -1.87 -23.87
C PHE A 166 -11.50 -0.65 -23.25
N HIS A 167 -10.16 -0.65 -23.17
CA HIS A 167 -9.42 0.48 -22.61
C HIS A 167 -9.60 1.78 -23.40
N ALA A 168 -9.75 1.69 -24.73
CA ALA A 168 -10.04 2.84 -25.59
C ALA A 168 -11.53 3.30 -25.53
N SER A 169 -12.38 2.61 -24.77
CA SER A 169 -13.82 2.89 -24.72
C SER A 169 -14.20 3.94 -23.67
N SER A 170 -15.36 4.57 -23.86
CA SER A 170 -15.97 5.45 -22.86
C SER A 170 -16.44 4.70 -21.62
N GLN A 171 -16.73 3.39 -21.73
CA GLN A 171 -17.07 2.53 -20.61
C GLN A 171 -15.90 2.42 -19.63
N CYS A 172 -14.68 2.16 -20.11
CA CYS A 172 -13.51 2.13 -19.23
C CYS A 172 -13.29 3.49 -18.55
N GLU A 173 -13.38 4.60 -19.30
CA GLU A 173 -13.24 5.94 -18.72
C GLU A 173 -14.26 6.19 -17.61
N SER A 174 -15.50 5.72 -17.79
CA SER A 174 -16.57 5.89 -16.80
C SER A 174 -16.25 5.21 -15.45
N ALA A 175 -15.52 4.11 -15.45
CA ALA A 175 -15.13 3.38 -14.24
C ALA A 175 -14.21 4.18 -13.31
N ASN A 176 -13.51 5.19 -13.85
CA ASN A 176 -12.48 5.95 -13.13
C ASN A 176 -12.93 7.39 -12.77
N ARG A 177 -14.17 7.77 -13.10
CA ARG A 177 -14.68 9.14 -12.86
C ARG A 177 -14.72 9.51 -11.37
N ASN A 178 -15.14 8.56 -10.53
CA ASN A 178 -15.16 8.70 -9.09
C ASN A 178 -13.96 7.97 -8.49
N LEU A 179 -13.49 8.41 -7.33
CA LEU A 179 -12.45 7.68 -6.58
C LEU A 179 -13.02 6.46 -5.88
N THR A 180 -14.27 6.54 -5.42
CA THR A 180 -14.87 5.48 -4.62
C THR A 180 -15.56 4.42 -5.46
N GLY A 181 -15.50 3.16 -5.01
CA GLY A 181 -16.23 2.04 -5.62
C GLY A 181 -15.75 1.65 -7.02
N ARG A 182 -14.50 1.98 -7.37
CA ARG A 182 -13.91 1.76 -8.70
C ARG A 182 -13.94 0.31 -9.15
N ARG A 183 -13.76 -0.65 -8.24
CA ARG A 183 -13.85 -2.08 -8.57
C ARG A 183 -15.22 -2.46 -9.13
N ALA A 184 -16.29 -2.07 -8.46
CA ALA A 184 -17.66 -2.34 -8.92
C ALA A 184 -18.00 -1.53 -10.19
N ALA A 185 -17.44 -0.34 -10.32
CA ALA A 185 -17.59 0.46 -11.54
C ALA A 185 -16.90 -0.18 -12.76
N LEU A 186 -15.71 -0.75 -12.58
CA LEU A 186 -14.98 -1.47 -13.62
C LEU A 186 -15.72 -2.74 -14.07
N ASP A 187 -16.31 -3.48 -13.12
CA ASP A 187 -17.12 -4.66 -13.43
C ASP A 187 -18.34 -4.29 -14.29
N ARG A 188 -19.09 -3.25 -13.89
CA ARG A 188 -20.21 -2.71 -14.69
C ARG A 188 -19.76 -2.23 -16.05
N ALA A 189 -18.65 -1.48 -16.13
CA ALA A 189 -18.11 -0.98 -17.39
C ALA A 189 -17.79 -2.10 -18.38
N TRP A 190 -17.18 -3.19 -17.91
CA TRP A 190 -16.96 -4.38 -18.73
C TRP A 190 -18.28 -5.03 -19.17
N GLY A 191 -19.26 -5.16 -18.27
CA GLY A 191 -20.59 -5.67 -18.62
C GLY A 191 -21.29 -4.84 -19.71
N ASP A 192 -21.25 -3.52 -19.60
CA ASP A 192 -21.80 -2.58 -20.58
C ASP A 192 -21.05 -2.68 -21.92
N PHE A 193 -19.73 -2.79 -21.88
CA PHE A 193 -18.89 -2.95 -23.06
C PHE A 193 -19.22 -4.26 -23.80
N ILE A 194 -19.33 -5.39 -23.10
CA ILE A 194 -19.64 -6.71 -23.68
C ILE A 194 -21.01 -6.67 -24.37
N ARG A 195 -22.04 -6.13 -23.71
CA ARG A 195 -23.39 -6.02 -24.31
C ARG A 195 -23.41 -5.15 -25.57
N GLY A 196 -22.59 -4.11 -25.63
CA GLY A 196 -22.51 -3.21 -26.78
C GLY A 196 -21.57 -3.67 -27.91
N ASN A 197 -20.75 -4.72 -27.71
CA ASN A 197 -19.66 -5.07 -28.63
C ASN A 197 -19.61 -6.56 -29.01
N GLY A 198 -20.77 -7.22 -29.14
CA GLY A 198 -20.86 -8.62 -29.61
C GLY A 198 -20.20 -8.87 -30.98
N ARG A 199 -20.01 -7.82 -31.79
CA ARG A 199 -19.26 -7.90 -33.06
C ARG A 199 -17.76 -8.21 -32.89
N LEU A 200 -17.19 -8.04 -31.69
CA LEU A 200 -15.76 -8.26 -31.44
C LEU A 200 -15.41 -9.73 -31.14
N GLY A 201 -16.41 -10.58 -30.90
CA GLY A 201 -16.20 -11.99 -30.62
C GLY A 201 -17.41 -12.63 -29.95
N SER A 202 -17.35 -13.95 -29.76
CA SER A 202 -18.38 -14.70 -29.01
C SER A 202 -18.47 -14.22 -27.55
N GLU A 203 -19.59 -14.51 -26.87
CA GLU A 203 -19.75 -14.23 -25.43
C GLU A 203 -18.61 -14.83 -24.60
N ALA A 204 -18.21 -16.07 -24.92
CA ALA A 204 -17.10 -16.74 -24.26
C ALA A 204 -15.75 -16.04 -24.52
N THR A 205 -15.51 -15.55 -25.74
CA THR A 205 -14.30 -14.79 -26.08
C THR A 205 -14.25 -13.46 -25.33
N LEU A 206 -15.38 -12.74 -25.28
CA LEU A 206 -15.50 -11.48 -24.56
C LEU A 206 -15.31 -11.67 -23.05
N ALA A 207 -15.87 -12.72 -22.47
CA ALA A 207 -15.65 -13.09 -21.08
C ALA A 207 -14.17 -13.41 -20.79
N ARG A 208 -13.50 -14.17 -21.67
CA ARG A 208 -12.05 -14.45 -21.54
C ARG A 208 -11.21 -13.18 -21.62
N ALA A 209 -11.56 -12.22 -22.48
CA ALA A 209 -10.87 -10.94 -22.55
C ALA A 209 -11.03 -10.13 -21.24
N LYS A 210 -12.24 -10.11 -20.65
CA LYS A 210 -12.46 -9.53 -19.32
C LYS A 210 -11.58 -10.19 -18.26
N HIS A 211 -11.54 -11.53 -18.22
CA HIS A 211 -10.68 -12.28 -17.30
C HIS A 211 -9.20 -11.91 -17.49
N LEU A 212 -8.73 -11.84 -18.73
CA LEU A 212 -7.34 -11.46 -19.05
C LEU A 212 -7.02 -10.05 -18.54
N ASP A 213 -7.88 -9.06 -18.75
CA ASP A 213 -7.66 -7.68 -18.27
C ASP A 213 -7.50 -7.62 -16.74
N TYR A 214 -8.42 -8.25 -16.01
CA TYR A 214 -8.39 -8.29 -14.54
C TYR A 214 -7.12 -8.96 -13.99
N VAL A 215 -6.70 -10.06 -14.62
CA VAL A 215 -5.45 -10.74 -14.28
C VAL A 215 -4.24 -9.87 -14.60
N MET A 216 -4.19 -9.24 -15.77
CA MET A 216 -3.07 -8.38 -16.18
C MET A 216 -2.95 -7.14 -15.30
N ARG A 217 -4.06 -6.52 -14.89
CA ARG A 217 -4.06 -5.44 -13.89
C ARG A 217 -3.39 -5.89 -12.60
N THR A 218 -3.80 -7.04 -12.09
CA THR A 218 -3.27 -7.59 -10.83
C THR A 218 -1.78 -7.90 -10.97
N ALA A 219 -1.39 -8.65 -12.00
CA ALA A 219 0.00 -9.01 -12.25
C ALA A 219 0.90 -7.78 -12.41
N ILE A 220 0.49 -6.77 -13.19
CA ILE A 220 1.29 -5.56 -13.42
C ILE A 220 1.48 -4.75 -12.13
N TYR A 221 0.42 -4.55 -11.35
CA TYR A 221 0.51 -3.72 -10.15
C TYR A 221 1.10 -4.44 -8.92
N GLU A 222 1.04 -5.77 -8.87
CA GLU A 222 1.69 -6.58 -7.83
C GLU A 222 3.15 -6.93 -8.18
N GLY A 223 3.50 -7.05 -9.46
CA GLY A 223 4.83 -7.41 -9.95
C GLY A 223 5.84 -6.25 -10.03
N HIS A 224 5.77 -5.29 -9.09
CA HIS A 224 6.61 -4.08 -8.97
C HIS A 224 6.82 -3.28 -10.26
N LEU A 225 6.07 -2.18 -10.39
CA LEU A 225 6.16 -1.26 -11.53
C LEU A 225 7.58 -0.72 -11.77
N GLU A 226 8.43 -0.61 -10.74
CA GLU A 226 9.81 -0.14 -10.89
C GLU A 226 10.65 -1.10 -11.76
N ARG A 227 10.45 -2.42 -11.62
CA ARG A 227 11.20 -3.45 -12.37
C ARG A 227 10.96 -3.41 -13.88
N GLY A 228 9.89 -2.76 -14.32
CA GLY A 228 9.61 -2.55 -15.73
C GLY A 228 9.60 -3.86 -16.50
N CYS A 229 10.35 -3.89 -17.59
CA CYS A 229 10.42 -5.01 -18.52
C CYS A 229 11.70 -5.83 -18.37
N ASN A 230 12.36 -5.78 -17.21
CA ASN A 230 13.47 -6.68 -16.94
C ASN A 230 12.99 -8.14 -16.80
N ALA A 231 13.90 -9.10 -16.99
CA ALA A 231 13.55 -10.52 -17.01
C ALA A 231 12.91 -11.01 -15.69
N TYR A 232 13.44 -10.56 -14.55
CA TYR A 232 12.98 -10.97 -13.22
C TYR A 232 11.55 -10.47 -12.95
N GLY A 233 11.26 -9.19 -13.17
CA GLY A 233 9.93 -8.61 -12.95
C GLY A 233 8.86 -9.17 -13.88
N ALA A 234 9.20 -9.53 -15.12
CA ALA A 234 8.27 -10.23 -16.00
C ALA A 234 8.00 -11.67 -15.53
N CYS A 235 9.02 -12.37 -15.01
CA CYS A 235 8.83 -13.69 -14.44
C CYS A 235 7.93 -13.65 -13.20
N GLU A 236 8.08 -12.64 -12.33
CA GLU A 236 7.15 -12.40 -11.22
C GLU A 236 5.71 -12.17 -11.69
N ARG A 237 5.50 -11.38 -12.76
CA ARG A 237 4.17 -11.22 -13.36
C ARG A 237 3.61 -12.56 -13.81
N ASN A 238 4.39 -13.40 -14.50
CA ASN A 238 3.96 -14.74 -14.91
C ASN A 238 3.62 -15.63 -13.72
N ILE A 239 4.37 -15.54 -12.62
CA ILE A 239 4.09 -16.26 -11.36
C ILE A 239 2.78 -15.79 -10.73
N ILE A 240 2.50 -14.48 -10.71
CA ILE A 240 1.22 -13.94 -10.22
C ILE A 240 0.07 -14.47 -11.08
N VAL A 241 0.21 -14.47 -12.41
CA VAL A 241 -0.78 -15.06 -13.32
C VAL A 241 -0.98 -16.55 -13.04
N LEU A 242 0.10 -17.32 -12.85
CA LEU A 242 0.05 -18.75 -12.51
C LEU A 242 -0.64 -19.00 -11.16
N SER A 243 -0.35 -18.17 -10.16
CA SER A 243 -1.03 -18.23 -8.86
C SER A 243 -2.54 -17.99 -8.99
N ILE A 244 -2.95 -16.98 -9.75
CA ILE A 244 -4.38 -16.72 -10.04
C ILE A 244 -4.99 -17.92 -10.77
N ARG A 245 -4.33 -18.44 -11.80
CA ARG A 245 -4.78 -19.61 -12.55
C ARG A 245 -5.04 -20.80 -11.63
N ASN A 246 -4.08 -21.15 -10.78
CA ASN A 246 -4.15 -22.35 -9.95
C ASN A 246 -5.12 -22.20 -8.78
N ARG A 247 -5.35 -20.97 -8.28
CA ARG A 247 -6.43 -20.69 -7.34
C ARG A 247 -7.80 -20.83 -8.01
N ALA A 248 -7.96 -20.38 -9.25
CA ALA A 248 -9.25 -20.45 -9.96
C ALA A 248 -9.57 -21.85 -10.52
N VAL A 249 -8.58 -22.60 -11.01
CA VAL A 249 -8.80 -23.92 -11.64
C VAL A 249 -8.48 -25.07 -10.68
N GLY A 250 -7.42 -24.93 -9.88
CA GLY A 250 -6.92 -26.01 -9.02
C GLY A 250 -7.46 -26.02 -7.59
N GLN A 251 -7.96 -24.89 -7.07
CA GLN A 251 -8.51 -24.77 -5.72
C GLN A 251 -9.53 -23.62 -5.63
N CYS A 252 -10.55 -23.67 -6.48
CA CYS A 252 -11.59 -22.64 -6.54
C CYS A 252 -12.34 -22.52 -5.20
N GLN A 253 -11.99 -21.50 -4.42
CA GLN A 253 -12.59 -21.21 -3.13
C GLN A 253 -13.28 -19.85 -3.15
N GLY A 254 -14.55 -19.80 -2.74
CA GLY A 254 -15.30 -18.53 -2.64
C GLY A 254 -14.62 -17.47 -1.75
N ARG A 255 -13.97 -17.89 -0.66
CA ARG A 255 -13.19 -16.98 0.21
C ARG A 255 -11.96 -16.36 -0.46
N GLN A 256 -11.51 -16.92 -1.58
CA GLN A 256 -10.44 -16.38 -2.43
C GLN A 256 -11.00 -15.66 -3.66
N GLY A 257 -12.32 -15.45 -3.72
CA GLY A 257 -13.00 -14.79 -4.81
C GLY A 257 -13.34 -15.70 -5.99
N CYS A 258 -13.26 -17.01 -5.86
CA CYS A 258 -13.59 -17.91 -6.97
C CYS A 258 -15.04 -18.40 -6.84
N ASP A 259 -15.92 -17.96 -7.73
CA ASP A 259 -17.33 -18.39 -7.74
C ASP A 259 -17.55 -19.68 -8.56
N PHE A 260 -16.71 -19.92 -9.57
CA PHE A 260 -16.73 -21.13 -10.40
C PHE A 260 -15.32 -21.48 -10.92
N PRO A 261 -15.03 -22.75 -11.23
CA PRO A 261 -13.73 -23.12 -11.80
C PRO A 261 -13.38 -22.31 -13.05
N GLY A 262 -12.25 -21.60 -13.00
CA GLY A 262 -11.83 -20.68 -14.06
C GLY A 262 -12.28 -19.23 -13.89
N ASP A 263 -12.89 -18.86 -12.75
CA ASP A 263 -13.20 -17.47 -12.40
C ASP A 263 -11.93 -16.66 -12.08
N PHE A 264 -11.16 -16.33 -13.12
CA PHE A 264 -9.94 -15.55 -12.97
C PHE A 264 -10.22 -14.09 -12.58
N GLN A 265 -11.43 -13.57 -12.84
CA GLN A 265 -11.79 -12.20 -12.51
C GLN A 265 -11.97 -12.08 -10.99
N GLY A 266 -12.80 -12.95 -10.43
CA GLY A 266 -13.07 -12.96 -9.01
C GLY A 266 -11.79 -13.26 -8.22
N VAL A 267 -11.00 -14.25 -8.64
CA VAL A 267 -9.73 -14.61 -7.96
C VAL A 267 -8.68 -13.51 -8.04
N SER A 268 -8.65 -12.69 -9.08
CA SER A 268 -7.68 -11.59 -9.20
C SER A 268 -8.11 -10.31 -8.48
N SER A 269 -9.43 -10.04 -8.38
CA SER A 269 -9.95 -8.75 -7.87
C SER A 269 -10.69 -8.79 -6.55
N SER A 270 -10.92 -9.98 -5.98
CA SER A 270 -11.45 -10.09 -4.63
C SER A 270 -10.41 -9.72 -3.61
N VAL A 271 -10.73 -8.79 -2.71
CA VAL A 271 -9.81 -8.37 -1.64
C VAL A 271 -9.44 -9.58 -0.80
N SER A 272 -8.16 -9.93 -0.81
CA SER A 272 -7.61 -11.05 -0.05
C SER A 272 -6.17 -10.73 0.30
N GLN A 273 -5.52 -11.57 1.10
CA GLN A 273 -4.08 -11.41 1.38
C GLN A 273 -3.19 -11.46 0.11
N TYR A 274 -3.74 -11.88 -1.03
CA TYR A 274 -3.02 -12.01 -2.30
C TYR A 274 -3.39 -10.95 -3.33
N ASN A 275 -4.41 -10.13 -3.09
CA ASN A 275 -4.94 -9.23 -4.10
C ASN A 275 -5.10 -7.81 -3.54
N ILE A 276 -4.45 -6.85 -4.18
CA ILE A 276 -4.35 -5.44 -3.74
C ILE A 276 -5.58 -4.56 -4.08
N TRP A 277 -6.74 -5.16 -4.36
CA TRP A 277 -7.93 -4.47 -4.86
C TRP A 277 -8.81 -3.82 -3.78
N ASP A 278 -8.25 -3.52 -2.60
CA ASP A 278 -9.00 -2.84 -1.54
C ASP A 278 -9.37 -1.41 -1.96
N GLU A 279 -10.41 -0.88 -1.33
CA GLU A 279 -11.01 0.39 -1.69
C GLU A 279 -9.98 1.52 -1.74
N TYR A 280 -9.13 1.67 -0.72
CA TYR A 280 -8.14 2.75 -0.68
C TYR A 280 -7.07 2.57 -1.75
N LEU A 281 -6.58 1.35 -1.98
CA LEU A 281 -5.58 1.09 -3.00
C LEU A 281 -6.10 1.39 -4.41
N THR A 282 -7.39 1.16 -4.70
CA THR A 282 -7.98 1.55 -5.99
C THR A 282 -8.10 3.08 -6.18
N GLN A 283 -8.12 3.86 -5.08
CA GLN A 283 -8.18 5.32 -5.13
C GLN A 283 -6.83 5.95 -5.47
N ILE A 284 -5.74 5.39 -4.93
CA ILE A 284 -4.39 5.99 -5.01
C ILE A 284 -3.49 5.35 -6.08
N SER A 285 -3.86 4.17 -6.58
CA SER A 285 -3.17 3.48 -7.66
C SER A 285 -3.88 3.71 -9.01
N GLY A 286 -3.26 3.21 -10.09
CA GLY A 286 -3.93 3.10 -11.39
C GLY A 286 -4.47 1.71 -11.68
N LEU A 287 -4.78 0.91 -10.65
CA LEU A 287 -5.22 -0.48 -10.83
C LEU A 287 -6.43 -0.62 -11.75
N THR A 288 -7.39 0.31 -11.65
CA THR A 288 -8.58 0.38 -12.51
C THR A 288 -8.41 1.29 -13.74
N ALA A 289 -7.24 1.89 -13.93
CA ALA A 289 -6.96 2.84 -15.00
C ALA A 289 -7.20 2.26 -16.39
N CYS A 290 -7.51 3.13 -17.35
CA CYS A 290 -7.53 2.79 -18.77
C CYS A 290 -6.13 2.87 -19.37
N TYR A 291 -5.14 2.19 -18.76
CA TYR A 291 -3.72 2.40 -19.04
C TYR A 291 -3.27 2.00 -20.46
N LEU A 292 -4.05 1.18 -21.19
CA LEU A 292 -3.81 0.82 -22.60
C LEU A 292 -4.42 1.81 -23.62
N ARG A 293 -4.97 2.93 -23.17
CA ARG A 293 -5.44 3.99 -24.07
C ARG A 293 -4.32 4.46 -25.01
N PRO A 294 -4.55 4.50 -26.34
CA PRO A 294 -3.53 4.91 -27.29
C PRO A 294 -3.01 6.33 -27.06
N ASP A 295 -3.86 7.25 -26.63
CA ASP A 295 -3.49 8.66 -26.40
C ASP A 295 -2.62 8.87 -25.15
N LEU A 296 -2.41 7.83 -24.33
CA LEU A 296 -1.50 7.86 -23.19
C LEU A 296 -0.07 7.41 -23.54
N ALA A 297 0.19 6.97 -24.78
CA ALA A 297 1.48 6.38 -25.17
C ALA A 297 2.67 7.35 -25.03
N ASP A 298 2.44 8.66 -25.12
CA ASP A 298 3.49 9.68 -24.96
C ASP A 298 3.77 10.04 -23.48
N ASN A 299 2.97 9.52 -22.55
CA ASN A 299 3.21 9.72 -21.13
C ASN A 299 4.11 8.59 -20.59
N ASP A 300 5.29 8.95 -20.07
CA ASP A 300 6.30 7.98 -19.61
C ASP A 300 5.77 6.86 -18.69
N ARG A 301 4.87 7.20 -17.76
CA ARG A 301 4.28 6.22 -16.85
C ARG A 301 3.40 5.22 -17.63
N TYR A 302 2.53 5.71 -18.50
CA TYR A 302 1.64 4.84 -19.27
C TYR A 302 2.36 4.09 -20.37
N ALA A 303 3.33 4.70 -21.04
CA ALA A 303 4.22 4.03 -21.99
C ALA A 303 4.89 2.81 -21.33
N LYS A 304 5.39 2.96 -20.10
CA LYS A 304 5.97 1.85 -19.31
C LYS A 304 4.92 0.78 -18.99
N LEU A 305 3.73 1.16 -18.52
CA LEU A 305 2.63 0.21 -18.25
C LEU A 305 2.22 -0.58 -19.50
N GLN A 306 2.08 0.10 -20.64
CA GLN A 306 1.72 -0.48 -21.93
C GLN A 306 2.81 -1.44 -22.43
N ALA A 307 4.08 -1.09 -22.24
CA ALA A 307 5.19 -1.96 -22.61
C ALA A 307 5.26 -3.23 -21.72
N MET A 308 5.08 -3.10 -20.40
CA MET A 308 5.00 -4.24 -19.49
C MET A 308 3.83 -5.17 -19.81
N TYR A 309 2.66 -4.59 -20.10
CA TYR A 309 1.50 -5.35 -20.57
C TYR A 309 1.83 -6.10 -21.86
N THR A 310 2.38 -5.41 -22.86
CA THR A 310 2.71 -6.00 -24.16
C THR A 310 3.74 -7.12 -24.05
N GLN A 311 4.71 -7.00 -23.14
CA GLN A 311 5.69 -8.05 -22.86
C GLN A 311 5.05 -9.31 -22.27
N SER A 312 4.02 -9.15 -21.42
CA SER A 312 3.52 -10.23 -20.57
C SER A 312 2.22 -10.87 -21.07
N VAL A 313 1.44 -10.18 -21.91
CA VAL A 313 0.07 -10.62 -22.30
C VAL A 313 0.06 -11.98 -23.00
N GLY A 314 1.02 -12.25 -23.88
CA GLY A 314 1.10 -13.54 -24.58
C GLY A 314 1.42 -14.72 -23.65
N ASP A 315 2.24 -14.52 -22.63
CA ASP A 315 2.49 -15.53 -21.60
C ASP A 315 1.26 -15.71 -20.72
N ALA A 316 0.60 -14.61 -20.35
CA ALA A 316 -0.60 -14.65 -19.54
C ALA A 316 -1.73 -15.44 -20.22
N GLU A 317 -1.95 -15.24 -21.52
CA GLU A 317 -2.92 -16.02 -22.29
C GLU A 317 -2.60 -17.51 -22.28
N ARG A 318 -1.32 -17.87 -22.49
CA ARG A 318 -0.86 -19.26 -22.45
C ARG A 318 -1.03 -19.88 -21.07
N ILE A 319 -0.76 -19.14 -20.00
CA ILE A 319 -0.93 -19.62 -18.64
C ILE A 319 -2.42 -19.83 -18.32
N LEU A 320 -3.27 -18.86 -18.62
CA LEU A 320 -4.69 -18.89 -18.23
C LEU A 320 -5.52 -19.86 -19.08
N PHE A 321 -5.28 -19.90 -20.39
CA PHE A 321 -6.18 -20.56 -21.35
C PHE A 321 -5.50 -21.65 -22.19
N GLY A 322 -4.18 -21.80 -22.07
CA GLY A 322 -3.41 -22.83 -22.77
C GLY A 322 -3.43 -24.19 -22.08
N SER A 323 -2.72 -25.12 -22.69
CA SER A 323 -2.49 -26.48 -22.20
C SER A 323 -1.36 -26.54 -21.15
N GLU A 324 -1.20 -27.69 -20.51
CA GLU A 324 -0.03 -27.93 -19.64
C GLU A 324 1.31 -27.87 -20.39
N ARG A 325 1.30 -28.18 -21.69
CA ARG A 325 2.47 -27.99 -22.56
C ARG A 325 2.82 -26.53 -22.73
N ASP A 326 1.81 -25.66 -22.83
CA ASP A 326 2.03 -24.21 -22.89
C ASP A 326 2.60 -23.68 -21.56
N LEU A 327 2.13 -24.20 -20.42
CA LEU A 327 2.73 -23.89 -19.11
C LEU A 327 4.21 -24.27 -19.07
N GLN A 328 4.58 -25.47 -19.50
CA GLN A 328 5.98 -25.91 -19.54
C GLN A 328 6.83 -25.09 -20.53
N SER A 329 6.22 -24.54 -21.59
CA SER A 329 6.91 -23.64 -22.51
C SER A 329 7.16 -22.26 -21.90
N VAL A 330 6.26 -21.75 -21.07
CA VAL A 330 6.43 -20.46 -20.37
C VAL A 330 7.39 -20.61 -19.19
N PHE A 331 7.31 -21.74 -18.50
CA PHE A 331 8.14 -22.10 -17.34
C PHE A 331 9.04 -23.31 -17.65
N PRO A 332 10.11 -23.11 -18.45
CA PRO A 332 11.02 -24.20 -18.78
C PRO A 332 11.71 -24.74 -17.53
N ASP A 333 12.15 -25.99 -17.58
CA ASP A 333 12.91 -26.66 -16.50
C ASP A 333 12.17 -26.81 -15.15
N ASN A 334 10.92 -26.37 -15.06
CA ASN A 334 10.07 -26.61 -13.89
C ASN A 334 9.28 -27.91 -14.02
N ARG A 335 9.13 -28.63 -12.90
CA ARG A 335 8.23 -29.80 -12.83
C ARG A 335 6.79 -29.32 -12.87
N LEU A 336 5.98 -29.93 -13.74
CA LEU A 336 4.57 -29.59 -13.88
C LEU A 336 3.79 -29.67 -12.56
N ALA A 337 4.08 -30.66 -11.72
CA ALA A 337 3.46 -30.80 -10.40
C ALA A 337 3.76 -29.63 -9.46
N ASP A 338 4.96 -29.04 -9.53
CA ASP A 338 5.28 -27.82 -8.76
C ASP A 338 4.51 -26.63 -9.33
N LEU A 339 4.43 -26.51 -10.66
CA LEU A 339 3.69 -25.43 -11.32
C LEU A 339 2.21 -25.44 -10.97
N THR A 340 1.54 -26.60 -10.99
CA THR A 340 0.08 -26.68 -10.76
C THR A 340 -0.31 -26.65 -9.28
N SER A 341 0.61 -26.98 -8.37
CA SER A 341 0.39 -26.90 -6.92
C SER A 341 0.83 -25.58 -6.29
N MET A 342 1.51 -24.70 -7.04
CA MET A 342 1.86 -23.34 -6.62
C MET A 342 0.63 -22.43 -6.69
N ARG A 343 0.16 -21.97 -5.52
CA ARG A 343 -1.03 -21.10 -5.38
C ARG A 343 -0.75 -19.82 -4.61
N HIS A 344 0.44 -19.74 -4.01
CA HIS A 344 0.81 -18.69 -3.10
C HIS A 344 2.17 -18.16 -3.51
N TYR A 345 2.36 -16.88 -3.32
CA TYR A 345 3.67 -16.26 -3.38
C TYR A 345 3.81 -15.35 -2.16
N TYR A 346 5.01 -15.31 -1.60
CA TYR A 346 5.36 -14.48 -0.46
C TYR A 346 6.32 -13.40 -0.93
N HIS A 347 6.00 -12.14 -0.64
CA HIS A 347 6.83 -11.00 -0.97
C HIS A 347 7.44 -10.40 0.29
N ALA A 348 8.72 -10.70 0.55
CA ALA A 348 9.37 -10.38 1.82
C ALA A 348 9.48 -8.86 2.11
N PRO A 349 9.81 -8.01 1.13
CA PRO A 349 9.89 -6.57 1.32
C PRO A 349 8.58 -5.92 1.80
N ALA A 350 7.42 -6.46 1.41
CA ALA A 350 6.11 -5.97 1.85
C ALA A 350 5.73 -6.38 3.29
N MET A 351 6.50 -7.26 3.93
CA MET A 351 6.17 -7.72 5.27
C MET A 351 6.51 -6.71 6.37
N GLY A 352 5.95 -6.95 7.55
CA GLY A 352 6.17 -6.13 8.74
C GLY A 352 7.67 -5.98 9.04
N LYS A 353 8.12 -4.74 9.19
CA LYS A 353 9.52 -4.40 9.47
C LYS A 353 9.85 -4.64 10.94
N CYS A 354 10.96 -5.34 11.18
CA CYS A 354 11.49 -5.65 12.48
C CYS A 354 12.90 -5.10 12.68
N PHE A 355 13.27 -4.84 13.94
CA PHE A 355 14.59 -4.30 14.30
C PHE A 355 15.18 -5.05 15.51
N PRO A 356 15.40 -6.38 15.44
CA PRO A 356 15.83 -7.19 16.58
C PRO A 356 17.24 -6.84 17.09
N THR A 357 18.05 -6.18 16.27
CA THR A 357 19.38 -5.68 16.65
C THR A 357 19.34 -4.31 17.33
N HIS A 358 18.16 -3.74 17.54
CA HIS A 358 17.96 -2.47 18.22
C HIS A 358 17.12 -2.68 19.47
N ASP A 359 17.61 -2.13 20.59
CA ASP A 359 16.95 -2.22 21.87
C ASP A 359 15.76 -1.26 21.96
N ARG A 360 14.69 -1.70 22.64
CA ARG A 360 13.57 -0.85 23.09
C ARG A 360 12.91 -0.02 21.97
N VAL A 361 12.78 -0.61 20.79
CA VAL A 361 12.07 -0.02 19.66
C VAL A 361 10.60 -0.42 19.69
N GLU A 362 9.70 0.56 19.68
CA GLU A 362 8.26 0.31 19.66
C GLU A 362 7.54 1.06 18.54
N TYR A 363 6.53 0.41 17.96
CA TYR A 363 5.64 1.04 16.99
C TYR A 363 4.43 1.67 17.71
N MET A 364 4.33 2.98 17.66
CA MET A 364 3.22 3.74 18.21
C MET A 364 2.09 3.83 17.19
N THR A 365 1.06 3.00 17.35
CA THR A 365 -0.19 3.14 16.59
C THR A 365 -0.89 4.48 16.91
N GLY A 366 -0.73 4.96 18.13
CA GLY A 366 -1.24 6.25 18.59
C GLY A 366 -0.99 6.46 20.07
N ALA A 367 -0.28 7.53 20.40
CA ALA A 367 0.08 7.92 21.76
C ALA A 367 0.09 9.44 21.89
N VAL A 368 -0.05 9.91 23.12
CA VAL A 368 0.19 11.30 23.49
C VAL A 368 1.56 11.37 24.15
N ALA A 369 2.33 12.39 23.81
CA ALA A 369 3.49 12.81 24.59
C ALA A 369 3.23 14.19 25.21
N ARG A 370 3.75 14.43 26.42
CA ARG A 370 3.50 15.65 27.19
C ARG A 370 4.80 16.37 27.59
N ASN A 371 4.78 17.70 27.57
CA ASN A 371 5.79 18.56 28.16
C ASN A 371 5.09 19.77 28.81
N GLY A 372 4.89 19.74 30.13
CA GLY A 372 4.01 20.71 30.79
C GLY A 372 2.58 20.63 30.23
N ASP A 373 2.06 21.77 29.77
CA ASP A 373 0.74 21.90 29.14
C ASP A 373 0.76 21.65 27.61
N ASP A 374 1.95 21.47 27.02
CA ASP A 374 2.11 21.15 25.61
C ASP A 374 1.97 19.65 25.37
N PHE A 375 1.21 19.29 24.33
CA PHE A 375 0.92 17.90 23.98
C PHE A 375 1.24 17.64 22.51
N ALA A 376 1.93 16.52 22.26
CA ALA A 376 2.29 16.04 20.94
C ALA A 376 1.61 14.70 20.65
N LEU A 377 0.99 14.60 19.48
CA LEU A 377 0.52 13.33 18.92
C LEU A 377 1.70 12.54 18.33
N ILE A 378 1.89 11.30 18.80
CA ILE A 378 2.81 10.32 18.22
C ILE A 378 1.96 9.20 17.60
N ALA A 379 1.87 9.15 16.27
CA ALA A 379 1.03 8.20 15.55
C ALA A 379 1.74 7.63 14.34
N ASN A 380 1.50 6.34 14.07
CA ASN A 380 2.11 5.55 12.99
C ASN A 380 3.64 5.72 12.88
N THR A 381 4.29 5.83 14.03
CA THR A 381 5.71 6.17 14.13
C THR A 381 6.39 5.17 15.04
N ARG A 382 7.64 4.79 14.72
CA ARG A 382 8.47 4.02 15.64
C ARG A 382 9.24 4.97 16.54
N ILE A 383 9.40 4.59 17.80
CA ILE A 383 10.21 5.33 18.77
C ILE A 383 11.26 4.40 19.38
N LYS A 384 12.41 4.96 19.73
CA LYS A 384 13.34 4.36 20.67
C LYS A 384 12.95 4.82 22.07
N VAL A 385 12.54 3.89 22.92
CA VAL A 385 12.08 4.20 24.28
C VAL A 385 13.29 4.40 25.20
N GLY A 386 13.34 5.59 25.81
CA GLY A 386 14.39 6.01 26.75
C GLY A 386 14.06 5.71 28.21
N ALA A 387 14.69 6.43 29.12
CA ALA A 387 14.46 6.27 30.56
C ALA A 387 12.99 6.57 30.96
N ALA A 388 12.49 5.85 31.95
CA ALA A 388 11.20 6.16 32.59
C ALA A 388 11.26 7.55 33.24
N SER A 389 10.16 8.29 33.19
CA SER A 389 10.03 9.62 33.75
C SER A 389 8.58 9.88 34.12
N GLY A 390 8.27 9.89 35.43
CA GLY A 390 6.89 9.98 35.92
C GLY A 390 6.07 8.76 35.48
N ASP A 391 4.93 9.02 34.84
CA ASP A 391 3.97 8.04 34.33
C ASP A 391 4.27 7.56 32.89
N GLY A 392 5.41 7.95 32.33
CA GLY A 392 5.77 7.66 30.95
C GLY A 392 7.27 7.49 30.72
N TYR A 393 7.68 7.70 29.46
CA TYR A 393 9.06 7.50 29.04
C TYR A 393 9.57 8.66 28.20
N ARG A 394 10.86 8.97 28.35
CA ARG A 394 11.57 9.73 27.31
C ARG A 394 11.62 8.90 26.04
N PHE A 395 11.75 9.55 24.89
CA PHE A 395 11.83 8.83 23.62
C PHE A 395 12.57 9.65 22.56
N GLU A 396 13.04 8.95 21.53
CA GLU A 396 13.50 9.53 20.29
C GLU A 396 12.72 8.90 19.14
N GLU A 397 12.51 9.63 18.05
CA GLU A 397 11.93 9.02 16.86
C GLU A 397 12.91 8.01 16.26
N PHE A 398 12.42 6.82 15.95
CA PHE A 398 13.18 5.78 15.27
C PHE A 398 12.79 5.80 13.79
N ARG A 399 13.67 6.36 12.96
CA ARG A 399 13.50 6.48 11.52
C ARG A 399 14.34 5.42 10.81
N PHE A 400 13.88 5.00 9.65
CA PHE A 400 14.66 4.11 8.80
C PHE A 400 14.43 4.43 7.32
N GLU A 401 15.40 4.07 6.49
CA GLU A 401 15.35 4.12 5.04
C GLU A 401 15.60 2.73 4.47
N GLU A 402 14.75 2.30 3.54
CA GLU A 402 14.92 1.02 2.84
C GLU A 402 15.83 1.23 1.63
N THR A 403 17.03 0.64 1.67
CA THR A 403 17.89 0.53 0.49
C THR A 403 17.68 -0.82 -0.18
N PRO A 404 18.32 -1.15 -1.32
CA PRO A 404 18.23 -2.49 -1.90
C PRO A 404 18.78 -3.59 -0.98
N GLU A 405 19.83 -3.34 -0.20
CA GLU A 405 20.49 -4.39 0.59
C GLU A 405 20.14 -4.40 2.08
N ARG A 406 19.81 -3.25 2.66
CA ARG A 406 19.58 -3.09 4.11
C ARG A 406 18.57 -2.00 4.47
N ASP A 407 18.10 -2.04 5.71
CA ASP A 407 17.42 -0.90 6.34
C ASP A 407 18.47 -0.02 7.04
N ILE A 408 18.56 1.26 6.68
CA ILE A 408 19.44 2.24 7.34
C ILE A 408 18.64 2.92 8.44
N VAL A 409 19.06 2.74 9.69
CA VAL A 409 18.36 3.26 10.88
C VAL A 409 19.02 4.53 11.40
N ARG A 410 18.20 5.49 11.84
CA ARG A 410 18.63 6.69 12.59
C ARG A 410 17.65 7.02 13.71
N THR A 411 18.16 7.58 14.80
CA THR A 411 17.34 8.13 15.88
C THR A 411 17.42 9.64 15.89
N GLU A 412 16.28 10.29 16.09
CA GLU A 412 16.16 11.75 16.04
C GLU A 412 15.35 12.25 17.25
N ASN A 413 15.92 13.17 18.02
CA ASN A 413 15.21 13.82 19.12
C ASN A 413 14.38 15.03 18.61
N ASN A 414 13.32 14.73 17.86
CA ASN A 414 12.40 15.75 17.32
C ASN A 414 11.39 16.27 18.35
N PHE A 415 11.33 15.67 19.55
CA PHE A 415 10.38 16.03 20.62
C PHE A 415 11.13 16.26 21.95
N PRO A 416 12.07 17.22 22.01
CA PRO A 416 12.88 17.42 23.21
C PRO A 416 12.02 17.78 24.42
N GLY A 417 12.25 17.08 25.54
CA GLY A 417 11.53 17.29 26.80
C GLY A 417 10.16 16.62 26.89
N PHE A 418 9.62 16.09 25.79
CA PHE A 418 8.35 15.38 25.81
C PHE A 418 8.48 13.96 26.37
N ILE A 419 7.49 13.56 27.16
CA ILE A 419 7.37 12.24 27.76
C ILE A 419 6.17 11.53 27.13
N VAL A 420 6.39 10.37 26.48
CA VAL A 420 5.31 9.56 25.90
C VAL A 420 4.55 8.80 26.98
N ASP A 421 3.22 8.72 26.84
CA ASP A 421 2.32 8.02 27.77
C ASP A 421 2.73 6.56 27.97
N GLY A 422 3.06 6.19 29.22
CA GLY A 422 3.55 4.85 29.57
C GLY A 422 2.55 3.74 29.31
N ARG A 423 1.24 4.04 29.26
CA ARG A 423 0.21 3.04 28.91
C ARG A 423 0.33 2.54 27.47
N LYS A 424 1.06 3.26 26.61
CA LYS A 424 1.29 2.92 25.20
C LYS A 424 2.59 2.16 24.96
N VAL A 425 3.44 2.06 25.98
CA VAL A 425 4.77 1.46 25.92
C VAL A 425 4.71 0.08 26.57
N SER A 426 5.08 -0.95 25.83
CA SER A 426 4.97 -2.36 26.25
C SER A 426 6.32 -3.03 26.55
N LEU A 427 7.41 -2.53 25.96
CA LEU A 427 8.77 -3.04 25.97
C LEU A 427 8.88 -4.55 25.68
N ARG A 428 7.90 -5.10 24.93
CA ARG A 428 7.88 -6.52 24.60
C ARG A 428 8.87 -6.83 23.48
N GLU A 429 9.58 -7.95 23.64
CA GLU A 429 10.45 -8.45 22.59
C GLU A 429 9.65 -8.94 21.37
N PRO A 430 10.16 -8.76 20.14
CA PRO A 430 9.54 -9.30 18.94
C PRO A 430 9.49 -10.84 18.96
N LYS A 431 8.34 -11.45 18.66
CA LYS A 431 8.19 -12.91 18.70
C LYS A 431 9.05 -13.67 17.67
N SER A 432 9.10 -13.19 16.43
CA SER A 432 9.88 -13.80 15.35
C SER A 432 10.11 -12.79 14.23
N CYS A 433 11.38 -12.57 13.90
CA CYS A 433 11.81 -11.62 12.89
C CYS A 433 13.07 -12.16 12.20
N PRO A 434 12.94 -13.13 11.28
CA PRO A 434 14.09 -13.71 10.59
C PRO A 434 14.77 -12.69 9.65
N PRO A 435 16.08 -12.87 9.37
CA PRO A 435 16.79 -12.14 8.33
C PRO A 435 16.02 -12.14 7.01
N TYR A 436 15.81 -10.96 6.42
CA TYR A 436 15.08 -10.76 5.17
C TYR A 436 13.65 -11.36 5.13
N GLY A 437 13.07 -11.81 6.25
CA GLY A 437 11.79 -12.54 6.20
C GLY A 437 11.93 -13.96 5.65
N ILE A 438 13.14 -14.52 5.60
CA ILE A 438 13.42 -15.82 5.00
C ILE A 438 13.45 -16.89 6.10
N PRO A 439 12.60 -17.94 6.07
CA PRO A 439 12.70 -19.08 6.99
C PRO A 439 14.06 -19.78 6.89
N SER A 440 14.40 -20.55 7.93
CA SER A 440 15.68 -21.28 8.02
C SER A 440 15.99 -22.09 6.77
N GLY A 441 17.26 -22.08 6.33
CA GLY A 441 17.75 -22.85 5.18
C GLY A 441 18.60 -22.04 4.21
N CYS A 442 18.43 -20.72 4.18
CA CYS A 442 19.33 -19.84 3.45
C CYS A 442 20.53 -19.44 4.31
N ARG A 443 21.76 -19.73 3.84
CA ARG A 443 22.97 -19.14 4.42
C ARG A 443 23.05 -17.68 3.97
N SER A 444 22.40 -16.81 4.73
CA SER A 444 22.56 -15.37 4.55
C SER A 444 23.97 -14.99 4.96
N GLY A 445 24.70 -14.28 4.08
CA GLY A 445 25.97 -13.64 4.46
C GLY A 445 25.70 -12.46 5.39
N ASN A 446 26.02 -11.25 4.95
CA ASN A 446 25.72 -10.05 5.72
C ASN A 446 24.21 -9.79 5.79
N VAL A 447 23.63 -9.85 6.99
CA VAL A 447 22.22 -9.55 7.22
C VAL A 447 21.99 -8.04 7.21
N GLY A 448 21.27 -7.55 6.21
CA GLY A 448 20.95 -6.13 6.08
C GLY A 448 19.59 -5.71 6.66
N ARG A 449 18.64 -6.63 6.84
CA ARG A 449 17.29 -6.29 7.33
C ARG A 449 16.58 -7.49 7.95
N TYR A 450 15.49 -7.20 8.66
CA TYR A 450 14.61 -8.20 9.25
C TYR A 450 13.14 -7.92 8.93
N ARG A 451 12.37 -8.96 8.68
CA ARG A 451 10.94 -8.89 8.33
C ARG A 451 10.17 -9.97 9.08
N THR A 452 8.89 -9.71 9.36
CA THR A 452 7.98 -10.76 9.85
C THR A 452 7.66 -11.76 8.75
N THR A 453 7.19 -12.94 9.16
CA THR A 453 6.70 -13.98 8.24
C THR A 453 5.27 -14.35 8.60
N PRO A 454 4.39 -14.62 7.62
CA PRO A 454 3.05 -15.12 7.90
C PRO A 454 3.15 -16.58 8.34
N SER A 455 2.20 -17.01 9.18
CA SER A 455 2.20 -18.36 9.75
C SER A 455 2.12 -19.46 8.69
N TRP A 456 1.38 -19.23 7.60
CA TRP A 456 1.21 -20.19 6.51
C TRP A 456 2.48 -20.41 5.67
N LEU A 457 3.48 -19.52 5.74
CA LEU A 457 4.69 -19.67 4.90
C LEU A 457 5.43 -20.99 5.18
N SER A 458 5.37 -21.45 6.44
CA SER A 458 6.00 -22.69 6.89
C SER A 458 5.20 -23.96 6.56
N SER A 459 3.93 -23.85 6.17
CA SER A 459 3.09 -25.02 5.84
C SER A 459 3.22 -25.46 4.38
N GLY A 460 3.86 -24.67 3.53
CA GLY A 460 4.17 -25.02 2.16
C GLY A 460 5.67 -25.18 1.90
N ARG A 461 6.00 -25.49 0.65
CA ARG A 461 7.38 -25.61 0.16
C ARG A 461 7.69 -24.48 -0.81
N PRO A 462 8.73 -23.66 -0.55
CA PRO A 462 9.24 -22.73 -1.54
C PRO A 462 9.66 -23.46 -2.82
N VAL A 463 9.28 -22.92 -3.98
CA VAL A 463 9.70 -23.43 -5.29
C VAL A 463 10.43 -22.32 -6.03
N GLU A 464 11.46 -22.68 -6.78
CA GLU A 464 12.11 -21.79 -7.73
C GLU A 464 11.42 -21.96 -9.08
N ILE A 465 10.95 -20.85 -9.65
CA ILE A 465 10.25 -20.82 -10.93
C ILE A 465 11.18 -20.17 -11.94
N VAL A 466 11.39 -20.87 -13.05
CA VAL A 466 12.26 -20.45 -14.13
C VAL A 466 11.37 -20.01 -15.29
N CYS A 467 11.59 -18.81 -15.82
CA CYS A 467 10.84 -18.26 -16.93
C CYS A 467 11.77 -17.95 -18.10
N SER A 468 11.27 -18.09 -19.33
CA SER A 468 11.92 -17.56 -20.55
C SER A 468 11.25 -16.26 -20.98
N ILE A 469 11.94 -15.13 -20.86
CA ILE A 469 11.37 -13.77 -20.98
C ILE A 469 12.08 -12.94 -22.05
N GLN A 470 11.32 -12.10 -22.77
CA GLN A 470 11.86 -11.03 -23.62
C GLN A 470 12.30 -9.81 -22.79
N ASP A 471 13.52 -9.79 -22.27
CA ASP A 471 14.06 -8.68 -21.46
C ASP A 471 14.24 -7.40 -22.29
N ARG A 472 13.76 -6.27 -21.77
CA ARG A 472 13.93 -4.90 -22.32
C ARG A 472 14.43 -3.89 -21.29
N GLY A 473 14.85 -4.37 -20.12
CA GLY A 473 15.29 -3.57 -18.98
C GLY A 473 14.17 -2.85 -18.22
N GLU A 474 14.55 -2.21 -17.12
CA GLU A 474 13.63 -1.55 -16.18
C GLU A 474 12.89 -0.35 -16.79
N SER A 475 13.47 0.30 -17.80
CA SER A 475 12.82 1.40 -18.52
C SER A 475 11.83 0.93 -19.58
N CYS A 476 11.84 -0.36 -19.94
CA CYS A 476 11.11 -0.95 -21.08
C CYS A 476 11.49 -0.42 -22.47
N ARG A 477 12.57 0.36 -22.58
CA ARG A 477 13.02 0.99 -23.85
C ARG A 477 14.18 0.24 -24.52
N GLY A 478 14.73 -0.78 -23.87
CA GLY A 478 15.83 -1.58 -24.43
C GLY A 478 15.36 -2.51 -25.55
N SER A 479 16.31 -2.98 -26.35
CA SER A 479 16.07 -4.02 -27.35
C SER A 479 15.67 -5.33 -26.67
N ALA A 480 14.66 -6.01 -27.23
CA ALA A 480 14.18 -7.28 -26.70
C ALA A 480 15.25 -8.37 -26.85
N THR A 481 15.63 -8.99 -25.73
CA THR A 481 16.55 -10.13 -25.71
C THR A 481 15.93 -11.26 -24.87
N THR A 482 15.82 -12.46 -25.43
CA THR A 482 15.36 -13.62 -24.65
C THR A 482 16.36 -13.93 -23.55
N ARG A 483 15.88 -14.01 -22.30
CA ARG A 483 16.68 -14.40 -21.12
C ARG A 483 15.89 -15.37 -20.26
N THR A 484 16.63 -16.26 -19.62
CA THR A 484 16.12 -17.08 -18.54
C THR A 484 16.21 -16.30 -17.23
N ALA A 485 15.13 -16.26 -16.47
CA ALA A 485 15.10 -15.70 -15.11
C ALA A 485 14.60 -16.75 -14.13
N ALA A 486 15.25 -16.85 -12.97
CA ALA A 486 14.78 -17.67 -11.85
C ALA A 486 14.24 -16.74 -10.76
N VAL A 487 13.05 -17.03 -10.27
CA VAL A 487 12.38 -16.32 -9.17
C VAL A 487 12.03 -17.33 -8.10
N GLY A 488 12.34 -17.01 -6.86
CA GLY A 488 12.05 -17.85 -5.70
C GLY A 488 13.19 -18.78 -5.32
N GLY A 489 12.83 -19.93 -4.77
CA GLY A 489 13.77 -20.77 -4.04
C GLY A 489 14.03 -20.25 -2.61
N VAL A 490 14.99 -20.88 -1.94
CA VAL A 490 15.17 -20.73 -0.48
C VAL A 490 15.75 -19.35 -0.10
N CYS A 491 16.54 -18.74 -0.98
CA CYS A 491 17.30 -17.52 -0.70
C CYS A 491 16.79 -16.26 -1.39
N ASP A 492 15.72 -16.33 -2.18
CA ASP A 492 15.16 -15.15 -2.81
C ASP A 492 14.58 -14.19 -1.75
N LYS A 493 15.09 -12.96 -1.76
CA LYS A 493 14.76 -11.90 -0.82
C LYS A 493 13.57 -11.07 -1.28
N GLU A 494 13.12 -11.26 -2.51
CA GLU A 494 12.11 -10.47 -3.19
C GLU A 494 10.79 -11.23 -3.23
N MET A 495 10.67 -12.27 -4.06
CA MET A 495 9.44 -13.06 -4.20
C MET A 495 9.71 -14.55 -4.08
N ARG A 496 8.87 -15.26 -3.33
CA ARG A 496 8.95 -16.71 -3.18
C ARG A 496 7.63 -17.37 -3.49
N PRO A 497 7.51 -18.04 -4.64
CA PRO A 497 6.41 -18.94 -4.93
C PRO A 497 6.42 -20.12 -3.95
N VAL A 498 5.25 -20.53 -3.49
CA VAL A 498 5.07 -21.58 -2.49
C VAL A 498 4.02 -22.57 -2.98
N ALA A 499 4.42 -23.84 -3.04
CA ALA A 499 3.58 -24.97 -3.40
C ALA A 499 3.12 -25.74 -2.15
N GLY A 500 1.96 -26.40 -2.24
CA GLY A 500 1.50 -27.35 -1.22
C GLY A 500 1.02 -26.73 0.10
N VAL A 501 0.68 -25.45 0.12
CA VAL A 501 -0.06 -24.83 1.23
C VAL A 501 -1.52 -25.31 1.12
N ASN A 502 -2.07 -25.85 2.22
CA ASN A 502 -3.43 -26.37 2.29
C ASN A 502 -4.41 -25.42 2.99
#